data_AF-A0A3S0R6J7-F1
#
_entry.id   AF-A0A3S0R6J7-F1
#
_cell.length_a   1.000
_cell.length_b   1.000
_cell.length_c   1.000
_cell.angle_alpha   90.00
_cell.angle_beta   90.00
_cell.angle_gamma   90.00
#
_symmetry.space_group_name_H-M   'P 1'
#
loop_
_entity.id
_entity.type
_entity.pdbx_description
1 polymer ?
#
loop_
_entity_poly.entity_id
_entity_poly.type
_entity_poly.pdbx_seq_one_letter_code
_entity_poly.pdbx_strand_id
1 'polypeptide(L)'
;MEDNRENVPAKRVDIVQVKLVREKTMLYKNRRIRSPHDAYELMKEFLGDVDREHFIVLCMDTKNQPTCIQTVHIGSLNSSIVHPREVLKPAILSNSCSCIVGHNHRATRS
;
A
#
# COMPACT_ATOMS: atom_id res chain seq x y z
N MET A 1 51.88 -4.13 -20.34
CA MET A 1 50.52 -3.70 -20.72
C MET A 1 49.88 -3.19 -19.44
N GLU A 2 49.90 -1.87 -19.25
CA GLU A 2 49.41 -1.21 -18.03
C GLU A 2 47.87 -1.15 -18.04
N ASP A 3 47.28 -1.58 -16.92
CA ASP A 3 45.84 -1.54 -16.62
C ASP A 3 45.43 -0.09 -16.34
N ASN A 4 45.00 0.64 -17.38
CA ASN A 4 44.50 2.00 -17.29
C ASN A 4 43.06 2.00 -16.74
N ARG A 5 42.92 1.86 -15.42
CA ARG A 5 41.62 2.05 -14.75
C ARG A 5 41.33 3.54 -14.68
N GLU A 6 40.38 3.99 -15.48
CA GLU A 6 39.86 5.37 -15.42
C GLU A 6 39.48 5.72 -13.97
N ASN A 7 40.02 6.83 -13.48
CA ASN A 7 39.72 7.37 -12.16
C ASN A 7 38.31 7.98 -12.16
N VAL A 8 37.28 7.14 -11.99
CA VAL A 8 35.89 7.58 -11.95
C VAL A 8 35.65 8.35 -10.64
N PRO A 9 35.21 9.62 -10.68
CA PRO A 9 34.98 10.41 -9.48
C PRO A 9 33.86 9.80 -8.62
N ALA A 10 34.11 9.68 -7.31
CA ALA A 10 33.18 9.09 -6.37
C ALA A 10 31.86 9.90 -6.28
N LYS A 11 30.72 9.21 -6.28
CA LYS A 11 29.39 9.81 -6.10
C LYS A 11 29.00 9.82 -4.62
N ARG A 12 28.43 10.94 -4.14
CA ARG A 12 27.87 11.02 -2.77
C ARG A 12 26.63 10.12 -2.65
N VAL A 13 26.56 9.37 -1.55
CA VAL A 13 25.42 8.49 -1.21
C VAL A 13 24.78 9.00 0.07
N ASP A 14 23.45 9.11 0.07
CA ASP A 14 22.69 9.52 1.24
C ASP A 14 22.52 8.34 2.21
N ILE A 15 22.73 8.58 3.50
CA ILE A 15 22.40 7.65 4.58
C ILE A 15 20.97 7.98 5.04
N VAL A 16 20.02 7.08 4.78
CA VAL A 16 18.60 7.32 5.00
C VAL A 16 17.98 6.33 5.99
N GLN A 17 16.97 6.77 6.73
CA GLN A 17 16.11 5.91 7.55
C GLN A 17 14.65 6.08 7.11
N VAL A 18 13.99 4.99 6.77
CA VAL A 18 12.56 4.98 6.44
C VAL A 18 11.78 4.44 7.63
N LYS A 19 10.69 5.10 8.00
CA LYS A 19 9.80 4.68 9.11
C LYS A 19 8.35 4.67 8.65
N LEU A 20 7.61 3.66 9.09
CA LEU A 20 6.16 3.63 8.97
C LEU A 20 5.57 4.35 10.19
N VAL A 21 4.70 5.32 9.94
CA VAL A 21 4.01 6.09 10.99
C VAL A 21 2.57 5.59 11.08
N ARG A 22 2.12 5.26 12.29
CA ARG A 22 0.73 4.86 12.55
C ARG A 22 -0.10 6.10 12.85
N GLU A 23 -0.90 6.54 11.88
CA GLU A 23 -1.77 7.72 12.03
C GLU A 23 -3.01 7.43 12.87
N LYS A 24 -3.64 6.27 12.66
CA LYS A 24 -4.87 5.85 13.34
C LYS A 24 -4.92 4.34 13.55
N THR A 25 -5.80 3.91 14.43
CA THR A 25 -6.13 2.50 14.65
C THR A 25 -7.63 2.29 14.50
N MET A 26 -8.00 1.14 13.96
CA MET A 26 -9.38 0.70 13.79
C MET A 26 -9.50 -0.72 14.34
N LEU A 27 -10.64 -1.04 14.95
CA LEU A 27 -10.89 -2.36 15.50
C LEU A 27 -11.47 -3.27 14.42
N TYR A 28 -10.89 -4.45 14.23
CA TYR A 28 -11.40 -5.45 13.31
C TYR A 28 -11.76 -6.74 14.06
N LYS A 29 -13.06 -7.01 14.21
CA LYS A 29 -13.59 -8.08 15.07
C LYS A 29 -13.24 -9.49 14.57
N ASN A 30 -13.28 -9.73 13.26
CA ASN A 30 -13.07 -11.06 12.69
C ASN A 30 -11.61 -11.53 12.82
N ARG A 31 -10.68 -10.62 13.16
CA ARG A 31 -9.22 -10.78 13.36
C ARG A 31 -8.44 -11.32 12.16
N ARG A 32 -9.04 -12.17 11.34
CA ARG A 32 -8.48 -12.81 10.16
C ARG A 32 -9.38 -12.54 8.96
N ILE A 33 -8.76 -12.48 7.80
CA ILE A 33 -9.44 -12.41 6.51
C ILE A 33 -9.49 -13.86 5.98
N ARG A 34 -10.69 -14.39 5.78
CA ARG A 34 -10.91 -15.75 5.26
C ARG A 34 -11.58 -15.75 3.89
N SER A 35 -12.19 -14.63 3.52
CA SER A 35 -12.91 -14.45 2.28
C SER A 35 -12.65 -13.07 1.69
N PRO A 36 -12.89 -12.85 0.39
CA PRO A 36 -12.91 -11.52 -0.20
C PRO A 36 -13.91 -10.58 0.50
N HIS A 37 -15.02 -11.12 1.02
CA HIS A 37 -16.03 -10.33 1.72
C HIS A 37 -15.51 -9.75 3.04
N ASP A 38 -14.69 -10.50 3.79
CA ASP A 38 -14.01 -9.99 5.00
C ASP A 38 -13.13 -8.78 4.68
N ALA A 39 -12.38 -8.84 3.57
CA ALA A 39 -11.53 -7.74 3.12
C ALA A 39 -12.36 -6.53 2.69
N TYR A 40 -13.47 -6.77 2.00
CA TYR A 40 -14.42 -5.72 1.60
C TYR A 40 -14.97 -4.96 2.81
N GLU A 41 -15.46 -5.65 3.84
CA GLU A 41 -16.03 -5.00 5.03
C GLU A 41 -14.99 -4.12 5.73
N LEU A 42 -13.76 -4.60 5.90
CA LEU A 42 -12.67 -3.82 6.50
C LEU A 42 -12.27 -2.61 5.66
N MET A 43 -12.16 -2.77 4.34
CA MET A 43 -11.81 -1.68 3.42
C MET A 43 -12.92 -0.63 3.35
N LYS A 44 -14.19 -1.06 3.40
CA LYS A 44 -15.35 -0.18 3.43
C LYS A 44 -15.39 0.66 4.71
N GLU A 45 -15.16 0.04 5.87
CA GLU A 45 -15.07 0.75 7.15
C GLU A 45 -13.91 1.75 7.16
N PHE A 46 -12.75 1.37 6.59
CA PHE A 46 -11.59 2.25 6.46
C PHE A 46 -11.83 3.46 5.57
N LEU A 47 -12.48 3.26 4.42
CA LEU A 47 -12.83 4.32 3.47
C LEU A 47 -13.87 5.27 4.05
N GLY A 48 -14.95 4.73 4.62
CA GLY A 48 -16.14 5.51 4.95
C GLY A 48 -16.77 6.13 3.70
N ASP A 49 -17.41 7.29 3.86
CA ASP A 49 -18.09 8.03 2.79
C ASP A 49 -17.12 8.91 2.00
N VAL A 50 -16.10 8.30 1.40
CA VAL A 50 -15.23 9.02 0.47
C VAL A 50 -15.98 9.31 -0.82
N ASP A 51 -15.82 10.53 -1.32
CA ASP A 51 -16.36 10.87 -2.61
C ASP A 51 -15.43 10.33 -3.72
N ARG A 52 -14.10 10.44 -3.61
CA ARG A 52 -13.11 10.09 -4.66
C ARG A 52 -12.86 8.58 -4.83
N GLU A 53 -12.32 8.21 -6.00
CA GLU A 53 -11.75 6.89 -6.21
C GLU A 53 -10.44 6.76 -5.41
N HIS A 54 -10.31 5.68 -4.67
CA HIS A 54 -9.19 5.35 -3.81
C HIS A 54 -8.72 3.95 -4.17
N PHE A 55 -7.40 3.78 -4.24
CA PHE A 55 -6.76 2.48 -4.32
C PHE A 55 -6.08 2.18 -2.99
N ILE A 56 -6.40 1.03 -2.42
CA ILE A 56 -6.05 0.67 -1.04
C ILE A 56 -5.25 -0.61 -1.06
N VAL A 57 -4.26 -0.68 -0.18
CA VAL A 57 -3.49 -1.88 0.12
C VAL A 57 -3.76 -2.28 1.56
N LEU A 58 -4.22 -3.51 1.75
CA LEU A 58 -4.38 -4.17 3.03
C LEU A 58 -3.26 -5.20 3.19
N CYS A 59 -2.39 -4.97 4.16
CA CYS A 59 -1.26 -5.83 4.50
C CYS A 59 -1.66 -6.83 5.59
N MET A 60 -1.14 -8.06 5.51
CA MET A 60 -1.49 -9.15 6.41
C MET A 60 -0.25 -9.93 6.89
N ASP A 61 -0.37 -10.51 8.09
CA ASP A 61 0.61 -11.45 8.63
C ASP A 61 0.45 -12.88 8.05
N THR A 62 1.30 -13.81 8.50
CA THR A 62 1.28 -15.24 8.10
C THR A 62 0.02 -15.99 8.51
N LYS A 63 -0.84 -15.39 9.36
CA LYS A 63 -2.12 -15.94 9.82
C LYS A 63 -3.32 -15.26 9.15
N ASN A 64 -3.07 -14.50 8.06
CA ASN A 64 -4.05 -13.66 7.37
C ASN A 64 -4.73 -12.64 8.31
N GLN A 65 -4.02 -12.14 9.32
CA GLN A 65 -4.51 -11.04 10.16
C GLN A 65 -4.10 -9.70 9.54
N PRO A 66 -5.04 -8.76 9.36
CA PRO A 66 -4.73 -7.38 8.98
C PRO A 66 -3.73 -6.72 9.92
N THR A 67 -2.65 -6.16 9.39
CA THR A 67 -1.61 -5.46 10.15
C THR A 67 -1.51 -3.98 9.80
N CYS A 68 -1.79 -3.63 8.54
CA CYS A 68 -1.73 -2.27 8.02
C CYS A 68 -2.74 -2.12 6.89
N ILE A 69 -3.37 -0.95 6.80
CA ILE A 69 -4.22 -0.55 5.68
C ILE A 69 -3.83 0.85 5.25
N GLN A 70 -3.59 1.05 3.96
CA GLN A 70 -3.15 2.33 3.42
C GLN A 70 -3.80 2.62 2.06
N THR A 71 -4.29 3.84 1.88
CA THR A 71 -4.59 4.39 0.55
C THR A 71 -3.28 4.74 -0.15
N VAL A 72 -3.00 4.11 -1.29
CA VAL A 72 -1.77 4.34 -2.07
C VAL A 72 -1.99 5.24 -3.28
N HIS A 73 -3.23 5.36 -3.74
CA HIS A 73 -3.59 6.27 -4.83
C HIS A 73 -4.99 6.85 -4.61
N ILE A 74 -5.19 8.11 -4.98
CA ILE A 74 -6.49 8.78 -5.01
C ILE A 74 -6.69 9.32 -6.42
N GLY A 75 -7.62 8.73 -7.17
CA GLY A 75 -7.92 9.08 -8.54
C GLY A 75 -8.94 10.21 -8.68
N SER A 76 -8.90 10.89 -9.83
CA SER A 76 -10.03 11.61 -10.41
C SER A 76 -10.53 10.84 -11.64
N LEU A 77 -11.72 11.18 -12.16
CA LEU A 77 -12.57 10.42 -13.12
C LEU A 77 -11.88 9.63 -14.26
N ASN A 78 -10.63 9.91 -14.61
CA ASN A 78 -9.93 9.36 -15.76
C ASN A 78 -8.72 8.53 -15.34
N SER A 79 -8.96 7.27 -15.01
CA SER A 79 -7.97 6.18 -14.83
C SER A 79 -6.86 6.41 -13.79
N SER A 80 -6.87 5.60 -12.73
CA SER A 80 -5.76 5.51 -11.79
C SER A 80 -4.70 4.53 -12.30
N ILE A 81 -3.59 5.03 -12.87
CA ILE A 81 -2.41 4.19 -13.13
C ILE A 81 -1.72 3.92 -11.79
N VAL A 82 -2.05 2.80 -11.15
CA VAL A 82 -1.39 2.40 -9.90
C VAL A 82 -0.12 1.65 -10.23
N HIS A 83 1.01 2.21 -9.81
CA HIS A 83 2.32 1.65 -10.11
C HIS A 83 2.66 0.57 -9.05
N PRO A 84 3.20 -0.61 -9.42
CA PRO A 84 3.52 -1.66 -8.44
C PRO A 84 4.41 -1.20 -7.27
N ARG A 85 5.29 -0.22 -7.48
CA ARG A 85 6.11 0.37 -6.41
C ARG A 85 5.28 0.99 -5.28
N GLU A 86 4.11 1.54 -5.59
CA GLU A 86 3.21 2.16 -4.61
C GLU A 86 2.49 1.10 -3.78
N VAL A 87 2.22 -0.07 -4.37
CA VAL A 87 1.62 -1.21 -3.65
C VAL A 87 2.65 -1.93 -2.79
N LEU A 88 3.86 -2.12 -3.31
CA LEU A 88 4.92 -2.85 -2.61
C LEU A 88 5.53 -2.04 -1.47
N LYS A 89 5.56 -0.71 -1.56
CA LYS A 89 6.13 0.16 -0.51
C LYS A 89 5.48 -0.07 0.87
N PRO A 90 4.15 0.01 1.06
CA PRO A 90 3.53 -0.32 2.34
C PRO A 90 3.80 -1.75 2.76
N ALA A 91 3.67 -2.72 1.85
CA ALA A 91 3.84 -4.13 2.16
C ALA A 91 5.25 -4.44 2.70
N ILE A 92 6.28 -3.85 2.10
CA ILE A 92 7.68 -4.00 2.55
C ILE A 92 7.88 -3.29 3.88
N LEU A 93 7.44 -2.03 4.00
CA LEU A 93 7.64 -1.24 5.22
C LEU A 93 6.88 -1.80 6.43
N SER A 94 5.77 -2.50 6.21
CA SER A 94 4.99 -3.16 7.25
C SER A 94 5.41 -4.62 7.51
N ASN A 95 6.49 -5.11 6.88
CA ASN A 95 6.92 -6.52 6.95
C ASN A 95 5.77 -7.51 6.67
N SER A 96 4.98 -7.21 5.64
CA SER A 96 3.79 -8.00 5.30
C SER A 96 4.15 -9.38 4.74
N CYS A 97 3.39 -10.41 5.12
CA CYS A 97 3.49 -11.73 4.49
C CYS A 97 2.73 -11.77 3.15
N SER A 98 1.61 -11.06 3.07
CA SER A 98 0.76 -10.99 1.89
C SER A 98 -0.01 -9.67 1.89
N CYS A 99 -0.59 -9.28 0.76
CA CYS A 99 -1.44 -8.10 0.69
C CYS A 99 -2.66 -8.33 -0.20
N ILE A 100 -3.73 -7.59 0.08
CA ILE A 100 -4.94 -7.51 -0.73
C ILE A 100 -5.04 -6.06 -1.23
N VAL A 101 -5.34 -5.90 -2.51
CA VAL A 101 -5.61 -4.59 -3.10
C VAL A 101 -7.10 -4.43 -3.35
N GLY A 102 -7.61 -3.21 -3.15
CA GLY A 102 -8.99 -2.86 -3.42
C GLY A 102 -9.08 -1.45 -4.00
N HIS A 103 -10.11 -1.22 -4.81
CA HIS A 103 -10.45 0.12 -5.28
C HIS A 103 -11.94 0.36 -5.16
N ASN A 104 -12.34 1.59 -4.84
CA ASN A 104 -13.73 2.01 -4.99
C ASN A 104 -13.89 2.75 -6.31
N HIS A 105 -14.95 2.43 -7.05
CA HIS A 105 -15.33 3.15 -8.25
C HIS A 105 -16.38 4.21 -7.91
N ARG A 106 -16.24 5.41 -8.48
CA ARG A 106 -17.37 6.34 -8.57
C ARG A 106 -18.26 5.86 -9.72
N ALA A 107 -19.23 5.00 -9.45
CA ALA A 107 -20.33 4.85 -10.40
C ALA A 107 -21.17 6.12 -10.33
N THR A 108 -21.08 6.93 -11.39
CA THR A 108 -22.18 7.79 -11.84
C THR A 108 -23.49 7.01 -11.64
N ARG A 109 -24.38 7.49 -10.78
CA ARG A 109 -25.80 7.15 -10.90
C ARG A 109 -26.23 7.69 -12.26
N SER A 110 -26.38 6.83 -13.26
CA SER A 110 -27.30 7.08 -14.38
C SER A 110 -28.61 6.39 -14.07
#